data_AF-A0A822ERH4-F1
#
_entry.id   AF-A0A822ERH4-F1
#
_cell.length_a   1.000
_cell.length_b   1.000
_cell.length_c   1.000
_cell.angle_alpha   90.00
_cell.angle_beta   90.00
_cell.angle_gamma   90.00
#
_symmetry.space_group_name_H-M   'P 1'
#
loop_
_entity.id
_entity.type
_entity.pdbx_description
1 polymer ?
#
loop_
_entity_poly.entity_id
_entity_poly.type
_entity_poly.pdbx_seq_one_letter_code
_entity_poly.pdbx_strand_id
1 'polypeptide(L)'
;MATSTRIFSFGLGKSPSRSLVKGLARATNGRFVFIPPNANVDVYVGEQLQKALQPCITNVRVKWNLGVPVQSAPTQSPPVYVNDRLIVYALIDDKTASFDHNSSVELETEFDHCSLGVAKVDHIPTVSNNETLARLAAKALIL
;
A
#
# COMPACT_ATOMS: atom_id res chain seq x y z
N MET A 1 -2.54 13.88 2.10
CA MET A 1 -1.10 13.63 2.31
C MET A 1 -0.32 14.82 1.76
N ALA A 2 0.86 15.13 2.32
CA ALA A 2 1.73 16.15 1.74
C ALA A 2 2.22 15.66 0.36
N THR A 3 2.07 16.48 -0.67
CA THR A 3 2.33 16.11 -2.07
C THR A 3 3.71 16.51 -2.58
N SER A 4 4.43 17.38 -1.85
CA SER A 4 5.72 17.93 -2.30
C SER A 4 6.95 17.32 -1.60
N THR A 5 6.81 16.84 -0.36
CA THR A 5 7.95 16.39 0.46
C THR A 5 7.68 15.04 1.08
N ARG A 6 8.64 14.12 0.95
CA ARG A 6 8.64 12.80 1.61
C ARG A 6 9.55 12.81 2.82
N ILE A 7 9.09 12.28 3.95
CA ILE A 7 9.89 12.20 5.18
C ILE A 7 10.22 10.75 5.54
N PHE A 8 11.52 10.46 5.60
CA PHE A 8 12.05 9.19 6.06
C PHE A 8 12.42 9.31 7.54
N SER A 9 11.61 8.76 8.43
CA SER A 9 11.70 8.98 9.87
C SER A 9 12.39 7.82 10.59
N PHE A 10 13.12 8.15 11.66
CA PHE A 10 13.85 7.18 12.49
C PHE A 10 13.36 7.27 13.94
N GLY A 11 13.07 6.13 14.55
CA GLY A 11 12.88 6.02 15.99
C GLY A 11 14.08 5.30 16.62
N LEU A 12 14.85 6.00 17.45
CA LEU A 12 16.08 5.47 18.05
C LEU A 12 15.86 4.91 19.45
N GLY A 13 16.51 3.79 19.75
CA GLY A 13 16.63 3.26 21.11
C GLY A 13 15.42 2.46 21.58
N LYS A 14 15.26 2.37 22.92
CA LYS A 14 14.30 1.45 23.56
C LYS A 14 12.84 1.88 23.38
N SER A 15 12.57 3.19 23.45
CA SER A 15 11.20 3.72 23.54
C SER A 15 10.97 5.00 22.72
N PRO A 16 11.26 5.03 21.41
CA PRO A 16 10.87 6.15 20.57
C PRO A 16 9.35 6.24 20.43
N SER A 17 8.83 7.45 20.21
CA SER A 17 7.40 7.67 19.96
C SER A 17 6.97 7.00 18.66
N ARG A 18 6.32 5.83 18.77
CA ARG A 18 5.92 5.03 17.60
C ARG A 18 4.83 5.70 16.77
N SER A 19 3.90 6.38 17.42
CA SER A 19 2.80 7.09 16.75
C SER A 19 3.34 8.24 15.90
N LEU A 20 4.23 9.05 16.45
CA LEU A 20 4.83 10.19 15.73
C LEU A 20 5.67 9.72 14.54
N VAL A 21 6.61 8.80 14.77
CA VAL A 21 7.54 8.30 13.75
C VAL A 21 6.77 7.68 12.58
N LYS A 22 5.77 6.84 12.86
CA LYS A 22 4.90 6.24 11.83
C LYS A 22 4.00 7.28 11.16
N GLY A 23 3.40 8.17 11.94
CA GLY A 23 2.48 9.20 11.46
C GLY A 23 3.14 10.14 10.46
N LEU A 24 4.38 10.58 10.74
CA LEU A 24 5.14 11.46 9.86
C LEU A 24 5.43 10.81 8.50
N ALA A 25 5.89 9.55 8.51
CA ALA A 25 6.12 8.80 7.28
C ALA A 25 4.83 8.59 6.47
N ARG A 26 3.74 8.18 7.13
CA ARG A 26 2.44 7.99 6.48
C ARG A 26 1.88 9.27 5.88
N ALA A 27 1.94 10.39 6.61
CA ALA A 27 1.38 11.67 6.15
C ALA A 27 2.13 12.26 4.95
N THR A 28 3.38 11.86 4.74
CA THR A 28 4.29 12.42 3.73
C THR A 28 4.68 11.43 2.65
N ASN A 29 4.03 10.27 2.51
CA ASN A 29 4.43 9.27 1.51
C ASN A 29 5.90 8.81 1.69
N GLY A 30 6.40 8.85 2.93
CA GLY A 30 7.75 8.42 3.30
C GLY A 30 7.77 7.04 3.95
N ARG A 31 8.88 6.70 4.59
CA ARG A 31 9.08 5.41 5.27
C ARG A 31 9.65 5.62 6.67
N PHE A 32 9.24 4.79 7.62
CA PHE A 32 9.78 4.82 8.97
C PHE A 32 10.63 3.58 9.26
N VAL A 33 11.64 3.76 10.12
CA VAL A 33 12.46 2.66 10.65
C VAL A 33 12.67 2.88 12.16
N PHE A 34 12.65 1.79 12.93
CA PHE A 34 13.02 1.81 14.34
C PHE A 34 14.38 1.15 14.51
N ILE A 35 15.36 1.90 15.02
CA ILE A 35 16.73 1.43 15.23
C ILE A 35 16.87 1.00 16.69
N PRO A 36 17.11 -0.29 16.98
CA PRO A 36 17.24 -0.76 18.35
C PRO A 36 18.53 -0.24 19.00
N PRO A 37 18.62 -0.24 20.35
CA PRO A 37 19.85 0.10 21.04
C PRO A 37 21.03 -0.76 20.58
N ASN A 38 22.24 -0.18 20.57
CA ASN A 38 23.49 -0.84 20.17
C ASN A 38 23.54 -1.34 18.73
N ALA A 39 22.58 -0.95 17.88
CA ALA A 39 22.63 -1.24 16.46
C ALA A 39 23.51 -0.22 15.72
N ASN A 40 24.09 -0.66 14.61
CA ASN A 40 24.87 0.18 13.69
C ASN A 40 23.92 1.14 12.95
N VAL A 41 23.80 2.37 13.45
CA VAL A 41 22.87 3.39 12.94
C VAL A 41 23.11 3.69 11.46
N ASP A 42 24.38 3.70 11.05
CA ASP A 42 24.85 3.91 9.69
C ASP A 42 24.22 2.95 8.68
N VAL A 43 24.03 1.67 9.05
CA VAL A 43 23.38 0.68 8.18
C VAL A 43 21.94 1.09 7.86
N TYR A 44 21.16 1.41 8.89
CA TYR A 44 19.75 1.80 8.72
C TYR A 44 19.59 3.13 8.00
N VAL A 45 20.50 4.07 8.24
CA VAL A 45 20.54 5.36 7.53
C VAL A 45 20.86 5.14 6.06
N GLY A 46 21.87 4.30 5.75
CA GLY A 46 22.25 3.94 4.39
C GLY A 46 21.09 3.29 3.63
N GLU A 47 20.40 2.32 4.22
CA GLU A 47 19.25 1.66 3.61
C GLU A 47 18.08 2.62 3.34
N GLN A 48 17.74 3.47 4.32
CA GLN A 48 16.68 4.46 4.15
C GLN A 48 17.04 5.52 3.12
N LEU A 49 18.30 5.96 3.07
CA LEU A 49 18.78 6.90 2.06
C LEU A 49 18.75 6.27 0.66
N GLN A 50 19.22 5.04 0.53
CA GLN A 50 19.13 4.29 -0.73
C GLN A 50 17.68 4.22 -1.20
N LYS A 51 16.74 3.93 -0.30
CA LYS A 51 15.31 3.92 -0.62
C LYS A 51 14.76 5.30 -0.99
N ALA A 52 15.20 6.36 -0.30
CA ALA A 52 14.76 7.73 -0.58
C ALA A 52 15.19 8.22 -1.97
N LEU A 53 16.35 7.77 -2.45
CA LEU A 53 16.91 8.09 -3.76
C LEU A 53 16.33 7.22 -4.89
N GLN A 54 15.65 6.11 -4.57
CA GLN A 54 14.99 5.31 -5.59
C GLN A 54 13.80 6.07 -6.20
N PRO A 55 13.58 5.94 -7.53
CA PRO A 55 12.36 6.43 -8.14
C PRO A 55 11.17 5.67 -7.54
N CYS A 56 10.08 6.39 -7.32
CA CYS A 56 8.83 5.83 -6.86
C CYS A 56 7.65 6.46 -7.60
N ILE A 57 6.61 5.66 -7.78
CA ILE A 57 5.31 6.15 -8.22
C ILE A 57 4.52 6.50 -6.96
N THR A 58 4.09 7.75 -6.86
CA THR A 58 3.28 8.25 -5.76
C THR A 58 1.82 8.42 -6.19
N ASN A 59 0.92 8.44 -5.21
CA ASN A 59 -0.51 8.69 -5.43
C ASN A 59 -1.10 7.72 -6.45
N VAL A 60 -0.81 6.43 -6.22
CA VAL A 60 -1.35 5.34 -7.02
C VAL A 60 -2.78 5.07 -6.56
N ARG A 61 -3.68 4.82 -7.50
CA ARG A 61 -5.07 4.45 -7.25
C ARG A 61 -5.39 3.19 -8.01
N VAL A 62 -6.14 2.31 -7.36
CA VAL A 62 -6.70 1.12 -8.02
C VAL A 62 -8.15 1.40 -8.35
N LYS A 63 -8.46 1.34 -9.65
CA LYS A 63 -9.81 1.48 -10.17
C LYS A 63 -10.37 0.09 -10.46
N TRP A 64 -11.48 -0.21 -9.80
CA TRP A 64 -12.17 -1.50 -9.90
C TRP A 64 -13.34 -1.39 -10.86
N ASN A 65 -13.23 -2.03 -12.03
CA ASN A 65 -14.31 -2.10 -13.01
C ASN A 65 -15.00 -3.47 -12.90
N LEU A 66 -15.68 -3.70 -11.77
CA LEU A 66 -16.30 -5.00 -11.45
C LEU A 66 -17.85 -4.98 -11.54
N GLY A 67 -18.45 -3.85 -11.94
CA GLY A 67 -19.91 -3.70 -12.03
C GLY A 67 -20.65 -3.66 -10.67
N VAL A 68 -19.92 -3.83 -9.57
CA VAL A 68 -20.41 -3.80 -8.19
C VAL A 68 -19.63 -2.77 -7.37
N PRO A 69 -20.21 -2.22 -6.28
CA PRO A 69 -19.45 -1.37 -5.38
C PRO A 69 -18.34 -2.18 -4.70
N VAL A 70 -17.12 -1.63 -4.71
CA VAL A 70 -15.93 -2.24 -4.12
C VAL A 70 -15.32 -1.28 -3.12
N GLN A 71 -15.04 -1.77 -1.92
CA GLN A 71 -14.19 -1.06 -0.96
C GLN A 71 -12.75 -1.57 -1.09
N SER A 72 -11.81 -0.66 -1.35
CA SER A 72 -10.38 -0.99 -1.41
C SER A 72 -9.72 -0.95 -0.04
N ALA A 73 -8.87 -1.93 0.25
CA ALA A 73 -7.98 -1.94 1.41
C ALA A 73 -6.52 -2.14 0.96
N PRO A 74 -5.59 -1.23 1.28
CA PRO A 74 -5.77 0.00 2.06
C PRO A 74 -6.61 1.06 1.32
N THR A 75 -7.21 1.99 2.06
CA THR A 75 -8.04 3.08 1.50
C THR A 75 -7.21 4.00 0.59
N GLN A 76 -5.94 4.22 0.94
CA GLN A 76 -4.97 4.96 0.13
C GLN A 76 -3.76 4.06 -0.08
N SER A 77 -3.31 3.94 -1.33
CA SER A 77 -2.15 3.11 -1.61
C SER A 77 -0.86 3.85 -1.23
N PRO A 78 0.11 3.15 -0.61
CA PRO A 78 1.42 3.75 -0.36
C PRO A 78 2.20 3.93 -1.68
N PRO A 79 3.24 4.77 -1.69
CA PRO A 79 4.14 4.88 -2.83
C PRO A 79 4.78 3.55 -3.20
N VAL A 80 4.90 3.30 -4.50
CA VAL A 80 5.47 2.06 -5.04
C VAL A 80 6.87 2.38 -5.56
N TYR A 81 7.89 1.82 -4.91
CA TYR A 81 9.27 1.93 -5.36
C TYR A 81 9.64 0.76 -6.28
N VAL A 82 10.77 0.90 -6.98
CA VAL A 82 11.37 -0.21 -7.72
C VAL A 82 11.54 -1.43 -6.81
N ASN A 83 11.13 -2.59 -7.31
CA ASN A 83 11.12 -3.88 -6.62
C ASN A 83 10.21 -3.98 -5.37
N ASP A 84 9.37 -2.98 -5.09
CA ASP A 84 8.32 -3.13 -4.08
C ASP A 84 7.11 -3.89 -4.65
N ARG A 85 6.40 -4.59 -3.77
CA ARG A 85 5.13 -5.24 -4.09
C ARG A 85 3.99 -4.49 -3.41
N LEU A 86 3.09 -3.91 -4.20
CA LEU A 86 1.83 -3.36 -3.71
C LEU A 86 0.77 -4.47 -3.67
N ILE A 87 0.13 -4.65 -2.51
CA ILE A 87 -0.99 -5.59 -2.34
C ILE A 87 -2.21 -4.77 -1.95
N VAL A 88 -3.29 -4.89 -2.73
CA VAL A 88 -4.57 -4.25 -2.47
C VAL A 88 -5.66 -5.32 -2.49
N TYR A 89 -6.58 -5.21 -1.55
CA TYR A 89 -7.73 -6.09 -1.42
C TYR A 89 -8.99 -5.35 -1.85
N ALA A 90 -9.86 -6.05 -2.57
CA ALA A 90 -11.21 -5.61 -2.88
C ALA A 90 -12.17 -6.31 -1.91
N LEU A 91 -12.94 -5.53 -1.15
CA LEU A 91 -14.04 -6.01 -0.33
C LEU A 91 -15.35 -5.73 -1.09
N ILE A 92 -16.17 -6.77 -1.23
CA ILE A 92 -17.41 -6.75 -1.98
C ILE A 92 -18.50 -7.31 -1.06
N ASP A 93 -19.56 -6.55 -0.84
CA ASP A 93 -20.65 -6.96 0.06
C ASP A 93 -21.58 -8.00 -0.57
N ASP A 94 -21.60 -8.08 -1.90
CA ASP A 94 -22.45 -9.01 -2.63
C ASP A 94 -21.73 -10.35 -2.89
N LYS A 95 -22.17 -11.39 -2.17
CA LYS A 95 -21.70 -12.77 -2.35
C LYS A 95 -22.24 -13.43 -3.63
N THR A 96 -23.18 -12.80 -4.32
CA THR A 96 -23.89 -13.35 -5.48
C THR A 96 -23.49 -12.72 -6.81
N ALA A 97 -22.59 -11.74 -6.79
CA ALA A 97 -22.07 -11.11 -7.99
C ALA A 97 -21.30 -12.14 -8.84
N SER A 98 -21.88 -12.55 -9.97
CA SER A 98 -21.16 -13.28 -11.01
C SER A 98 -20.20 -12.32 -11.72
N PHE A 99 -18.89 -12.55 -11.59
CA PHE A 99 -17.90 -11.76 -12.32
C PHE A 99 -18.07 -12.00 -13.83
N ASP A 100 -18.39 -10.93 -14.55
CA ASP A 100 -18.46 -10.95 -16.01
C ASP A 100 -17.05 -10.91 -16.62
N HIS A 101 -16.90 -11.38 -17.85
CA HIS A 101 -15.66 -11.37 -18.63
C HIS A 101 -15.09 -9.96 -18.90
N ASN A 102 -15.87 -8.92 -18.58
CA ASN A 102 -15.45 -7.51 -18.65
C ASN A 102 -14.86 -6.97 -17.33
N SER A 103 -14.78 -7.79 -16.28
CA SER A 103 -14.22 -7.40 -15.00
C SER A 103 -12.72 -7.05 -15.15
N SER A 104 -12.35 -5.80 -14.88
CA SER A 104 -10.96 -5.35 -14.97
C SER A 104 -10.53 -4.51 -13.78
N VAL A 105 -9.23 -4.56 -13.50
CA VAL A 105 -8.56 -3.77 -12.47
C VAL A 105 -7.54 -2.91 -13.16
N GLU A 106 -7.67 -1.60 -12.98
CA GLU A 106 -6.78 -0.61 -13.57
C GLU A 106 -5.97 0.07 -12.47
N LEU A 107 -4.69 0.22 -12.70
CA LEU A 107 -3.80 0.99 -11.82
C LEU A 107 -3.57 2.35 -12.48
N GLU A 108 -3.94 3.43 -11.82
CA GLU A 108 -3.78 4.79 -12.33
C GLU A 108 -3.04 5.68 -11.32
N THR A 109 -2.44 6.76 -11.81
CA THR A 109 -1.92 7.83 -10.94
C THR A 109 -2.99 8.90 -10.73
N GLU A 110 -3.12 9.45 -9.52
CA GLU A 110 -4.15 10.45 -9.21
C GLU A 110 -4.00 11.79 -9.97
N PHE A 111 -2.79 12.16 -10.39
CA PHE A 111 -2.54 13.49 -10.96
C PHE A 111 -2.86 13.58 -12.46
N ASP A 112 -2.42 12.59 -13.23
CA ASP A 112 -2.54 12.61 -14.68
C ASP A 112 -3.56 11.59 -15.22
N HIS A 113 -4.22 10.84 -14.32
CA HIS A 113 -5.03 9.65 -14.67
C HIS A 113 -4.29 8.71 -15.65
N CYS A 114 -2.95 8.71 -15.57
CA CYS A 114 -2.13 7.90 -16.45
C CYS A 114 -2.30 6.44 -16.03
N SER A 115 -2.81 5.62 -16.94
CA SER A 115 -2.96 4.18 -16.74
C SER A 115 -1.57 3.53 -16.70
N LEU A 116 -1.19 3.03 -15.52
CA LEU A 116 0.04 2.29 -15.30
C LEU A 116 -0.07 0.83 -15.76
N GLY A 117 -1.30 0.32 -15.84
CA GLY A 117 -1.58 -1.02 -16.32
C GLY A 117 -3.02 -1.45 -16.03
N VAL A 118 -3.50 -2.39 -16.84
CA VAL A 118 -4.82 -3.00 -16.71
C VAL A 118 -4.65 -4.51 -16.64
N ALA A 119 -5.30 -5.13 -15.66
CA ALA A 119 -5.40 -6.58 -15.53
C ALA A 119 -6.86 -7.00 -15.67
N LYS A 120 -7.11 -8.04 -16.46
CA LYS A 120 -8.44 -8.68 -16.52
C LYS A 120 -8.57 -9.69 -15.39
N VAL A 121 -9.78 -9.78 -14.84
CA VAL A 121 -10.12 -10.78 -13.82
C VAL A 121 -10.75 -11.97 -14.54
N ASP A 122 -9.95 -12.97 -14.87
CA ASP A 122 -10.42 -14.12 -15.65
C ASP A 122 -11.20 -15.12 -14.78
N HIS A 123 -10.81 -15.29 -13.52
CA HIS A 123 -11.42 -16.23 -12.59
C HIS A 123 -11.11 -15.87 -11.13
N ILE A 124 -12.11 -15.97 -10.24
CA ILE A 124 -11.90 -15.86 -8.79
C ILE A 124 -11.93 -17.26 -8.18
N PRO A 125 -10.80 -17.75 -7.65
CA PRO A 125 -10.77 -19.06 -7.02
C PRO A 125 -11.63 -19.08 -5.75
N THR A 126 -12.43 -20.13 -5.59
CA THR A 126 -13.10 -20.42 -4.33
C THR A 126 -12.04 -20.85 -3.32
N VAL A 127 -11.63 -19.93 -2.45
CA VAL A 127 -10.65 -20.24 -1.40
C VAL A 127 -11.35 -20.93 -0.25
N SER A 128 -10.83 -22.09 0.17
CA SER A 128 -11.30 -22.83 1.34
C SER A 128 -11.43 -21.93 2.57
N ASN A 129 -12.45 -22.17 3.41
CA ASN A 129 -12.96 -21.43 4.59
C ASN A 129 -11.97 -20.92 5.67
N ASN A 130 -10.68 -20.75 5.40
CA ASN A 130 -9.69 -20.35 6.40
C ASN A 130 -9.66 -18.83 6.70
N GLU A 131 -10.63 -18.05 6.19
CA GLU A 131 -10.84 -16.60 6.41
C GLU A 131 -9.59 -15.70 6.28
N THR A 132 -8.48 -16.22 5.75
CA THR A 132 -7.16 -15.60 5.90
C THR A 132 -7.07 -14.35 5.04
N LEU A 133 -7.64 -14.39 3.83
CA LEU A 133 -7.75 -13.22 2.95
C LEU A 133 -8.61 -12.14 3.58
N ALA A 134 -9.73 -12.50 4.22
CA ALA A 134 -10.59 -11.55 4.92
C ALA A 134 -9.84 -10.88 6.09
N ARG A 135 -9.06 -11.65 6.87
CA ARG A 135 -8.23 -11.10 7.96
C ARG A 135 -7.12 -10.19 7.45
N LEU A 136 -6.47 -10.54 6.33
CA LEU A 136 -5.46 -9.69 5.70
C LEU A 136 -6.06 -8.39 5.15
N ALA A 137 -7.23 -8.47 4.50
CA ALA A 137 -7.96 -7.32 3.99
C ALA A 137 -8.40 -6.39 5.13
N ALA A 138 -8.98 -6.94 6.21
CA ALA A 138 -9.37 -6.17 7.39
C ALA A 138 -8.16 -5.49 8.05
N LYS A 139 -7.02 -6.18 8.14
CA LYS A 139 -5.79 -5.58 8.67
C LYS A 139 -5.28 -4.44 7.79
N ALA A 140 -5.35 -4.57 6.46
CA ALA A 140 -4.93 -3.53 5.54
C ALA A 140 -5.82 -2.27 5.62
N LEU A 141 -7.07 -2.40 6.05
CA LEU A 141 -8.01 -1.29 6.22
C LEU A 141 -7.69 -0.40 7.43
N ILE A 142 -7.06 -0.97 8.46
CA ILE A 142 -6.71 -0.28 9.72
C ILE A 142 -5.34 0.43 9.61
N LEU A 143 -4.53 0.11 8.60
CA LEU A 143 -3.13 0.53 8.49
C LEU A 143 -2.94 1.81 7.68
#